data_AF-A0AA44QAJ1-F1
#
_entry.id   AF-A0AA44QAJ1-F1
#
_cell.length_a   1.000
_cell.length_b   1.000
_cell.length_c   1.000
_cell.angle_alpha   90.00
_cell.angle_beta   90.00
_cell.angle_gamma   90.00
#
_symmetry.space_group_name_H-M   'P 1'
#
loop_
_entity.id
_entity.type
_entity.pdbx_description
1 polymer ?
#
loop_
_entity_poly.entity_id
_entity_poly.type
_entity_poly.pdbx_seq_one_letter_code
_entity_poly.pdbx_strand_id
1 'polypeptide(L)'
;MVELIYAGSLKKLQDEGMKVIKGGSHAIAVFVHEKQVYAVDNRCPHMGFPLHTGSLCNGILTCHWHHARFDIKSGGTLDPWADDITNYPVHIKEDEVWVHPVPYNKVTIEKLRQRLREGLEQSISLVIAKAVVGLMEAGFPANEIAKVGIDFGTKHHQSGWGSGLTILTAMTNVLPKLDKTGQILALFQGLVHVARESSGRGTRFLLGSLPVTDEMNAQSFDRLSEWYRHCVEVRDSQGAERVLLTTIELGFTNEQIANMMMTAITDHFYVNTGHTLDFHNKAFEILDQIGFEHRSYVLSSLLPGIRNVSRSEESHSWQSPVNLVKPLMDVFKELPDILANASSIEDTVIDDAALVEQILADDALKTVNMMLDALKSGVSPARLAQLVALAAAERISRFHVQNDFRDWITVLHTFTHAHAVHESLRRSPTPELTRAVFHGAMSVYLDRFLNTPSARRPEPKDVEAEPQNPSELLEMMNQQQQVAQSARWVVDYLARGGEKNILFNTLGHALLREDAEFHTFQMFEAAMVEHEHWEIEDSELASHAQETLIIAVTRYLAGHAPTARELPHTAKIAMRLHRGEKLFEDE
;
A
#
# COMPACT_ATOMS: atom_id res chain seq x y z
N MET A 1 28.63 22.40 30.95
CA MET A 1 27.83 23.61 31.23
C MET A 1 27.50 24.24 29.91
N VAL A 2 26.22 24.52 29.65
CA VAL A 2 25.79 25.19 28.42
C VAL A 2 25.91 26.69 28.65
N GLU A 3 26.57 27.40 27.74
CA GLU A 3 26.75 28.86 27.84
C GLU A 3 25.43 29.59 27.57
N LEU A 4 25.08 30.55 28.43
CA LEU A 4 23.89 31.38 28.24
C LEU A 4 24.14 32.45 27.18
N ILE A 5 23.13 32.73 26.36
CA ILE A 5 23.22 33.75 25.31
C ILE A 5 22.71 35.08 25.85
N TYR A 6 23.54 36.12 25.77
CA TYR A 6 23.15 37.46 26.15
C TYR A 6 22.10 38.04 25.19
N ALA A 7 20.94 38.42 25.71
CA ALA A 7 19.88 39.06 24.94
C ALA A 7 19.91 40.59 25.05
N GLY A 8 20.49 41.17 26.10
CA GLY A 8 20.53 42.62 26.32
C GLY A 8 20.06 42.99 27.72
N SER A 9 20.09 44.29 28.04
CA SER A 9 19.49 44.78 29.28
C SER A 9 17.97 44.69 29.25
N LEU A 10 17.36 44.43 30.40
CA LEU A 10 15.91 44.33 30.57
C LEU A 10 15.21 45.61 30.10
N LYS A 11 15.75 46.78 30.46
CA LYS A 11 15.22 48.08 30.05
C LYS A 11 15.19 48.23 28.53
N LYS A 12 16.29 47.88 27.85
CA LYS A 12 16.36 47.98 26.39
C LYS A 12 15.34 47.07 25.71
N LEU A 13 15.18 45.84 26.20
CA LEU A 13 14.17 44.92 25.66
C LEU A 13 12.74 45.39 25.94
N GLN A 14 12.49 46.04 27.08
CA GLN A 14 11.20 46.66 27.38
C GLN A 14 10.89 47.83 26.44
N ASP A 15 11.90 48.63 26.08
CA ASP A 15 11.75 49.75 25.16
C ASP A 15 11.55 49.29 23.70
N GLU A 16 12.28 48.25 23.25
CA GLU A 16 12.21 47.71 21.89
C GLU A 16 11.05 46.73 21.68
N GLY A 17 10.55 46.09 22.74
CA GLY A 17 9.45 45.11 22.73
C GLY A 17 9.82 43.73 22.16
N MET A 18 10.78 43.66 21.24
CA MET A 18 11.26 42.42 20.65
C MET A 18 12.73 42.54 20.21
N LYS A 19 13.48 41.43 20.30
CA LYS A 19 14.82 41.30 19.73
C LYS A 19 15.08 39.89 19.22
N VAL A 20 15.77 39.77 18.08
CA VAL A 20 16.28 38.50 17.59
C VAL A 20 17.74 38.33 17.99
N ILE A 21 18.10 37.16 18.52
CA ILE A 21 19.47 36.81 18.91
C ILE A 21 19.94 35.55 18.19
N LYS A 22 21.26 35.45 17.96
CA LYS A 22 21.87 34.25 17.38
C LYS A 22 21.96 33.16 18.44
N GLY A 23 21.51 31.95 18.11
CA GLY A 23 21.50 30.78 18.99
C GLY A 23 20.33 29.85 18.71
N GLY A 24 20.24 28.75 19.45
CA GLY A 24 19.26 27.70 19.18
C GLY A 24 19.43 27.10 17.78
N SER A 25 18.37 26.49 17.24
CA SER A 25 18.38 25.87 15.91
C SER A 25 18.19 26.89 14.78
N HIS A 26 17.32 27.90 14.94
CA HIS A 26 16.97 28.85 13.86
C HIS A 26 16.88 30.32 14.34
N ALA A 27 17.82 30.75 15.18
CA ALA A 27 17.76 32.01 15.92
C ALA A 27 16.60 32.06 16.93
N ILE A 28 16.74 32.91 17.93
CA ILE A 28 15.76 33.03 19.01
C ILE A 28 15.14 34.42 18.96
N ALA A 29 13.81 34.48 18.93
CA ALA A 29 13.05 35.70 19.08
C ALA A 29 12.70 35.90 20.57
N VAL A 30 13.20 36.99 21.14
CA VAL A 30 12.96 37.41 22.52
C VAL A 30 11.89 38.49 22.50
N PHE A 31 10.76 38.25 23.16
CA PHE A 31 9.64 39.18 23.24
C PHE A 31 9.46 39.68 24.67
N VAL A 32 9.07 40.94 24.81
CA VAL A 32 8.58 41.49 26.08
C VAL A 32 7.08 41.68 25.99
N HIS A 33 6.34 41.02 26.88
CA HIS A 33 4.89 41.12 26.95
C HIS A 33 4.44 41.14 28.42
N GLU A 34 3.56 42.09 28.76
CA GLU A 34 3.06 42.27 30.13
C GLU A 34 4.17 42.31 31.20
N LYS A 35 5.27 43.00 30.88
CA LYS A 35 6.49 43.14 31.72
C LYS A 35 7.26 41.83 31.96
N GLN A 36 6.91 40.75 31.28
CA GLN A 36 7.66 39.49 31.28
C GLN A 36 8.42 39.31 29.98
N VAL A 37 9.52 38.54 30.04
CA VAL A 37 10.37 38.25 28.88
C VAL A 37 10.19 36.79 28.48
N TYR A 38 9.95 36.55 27.21
CA TYR A 38 9.78 35.22 26.62
C TYR A 38 10.78 35.04 25.49
N ALA A 39 11.25 33.81 25.28
CA ALA A 39 12.17 33.47 24.22
C ALA A 39 11.68 32.23 23.48
N VAL A 40 11.52 32.34 22.16
CA VAL A 40 10.97 31.30 21.29
C VAL A 40 11.84 31.13 20.04
N ASP A 41 11.74 30.00 19.37
CA ASP A 41 12.39 29.80 18.07
C ASP A 41 11.80 30.80 17.09
N ASN A 42 12.66 31.57 16.43
CA ASN A 42 12.19 32.59 15.50
C ASN A 42 11.57 31.97 14.24
N ARG A 43 11.69 30.66 14.02
CA ARG A 43 11.11 29.96 12.88
C ARG A 43 9.72 29.44 13.24
N CYS A 44 8.69 29.94 12.54
CA CYS A 44 7.32 29.45 12.68
C CYS A 44 7.29 27.94 12.37
N PRO A 45 6.77 27.10 13.29
CA PRO A 45 6.76 25.65 13.12
C PRO A 45 5.88 25.20 11.97
N HIS A 46 4.94 26.02 11.48
CA HIS A 46 4.12 25.70 10.30
C HIS A 46 4.96 25.59 9.02
N MET A 47 5.47 26.71 8.48
CA MET A 47 6.22 26.76 7.21
C MET A 47 7.49 27.62 7.28
N GLY A 48 8.01 27.85 8.48
CA GLY A 48 9.33 28.43 8.68
C GLY A 48 9.44 29.96 8.67
N PHE A 49 8.31 30.67 8.62
CA PHE A 49 8.33 32.14 8.58
C PHE A 49 8.93 32.76 9.86
N PRO A 50 9.69 33.87 9.78
CA PRO A 50 10.25 34.51 10.96
C PRO A 50 9.18 35.11 11.89
N LEU A 51 8.99 34.54 13.08
CA LEU A 51 7.95 34.92 14.03
C LEU A 51 8.10 36.34 14.60
N HIS A 52 9.32 36.88 14.64
CA HIS A 52 9.55 38.27 15.04
C HIS A 52 8.86 39.32 14.14
N THR A 53 8.48 38.93 12.92
CA THR A 53 7.71 39.79 11.99
C THR A 53 6.19 39.69 12.21
N GLY A 54 5.77 38.76 13.08
CA GLY A 54 4.38 38.58 13.50
C GLY A 54 3.89 39.66 14.46
N SER A 55 2.71 39.44 15.01
CA SER A 55 2.12 40.30 16.04
C SER A 55 2.00 39.53 17.36
N LEU A 56 2.20 40.23 18.49
CA LEU A 56 2.00 39.69 19.83
C LEU A 56 0.95 40.52 20.56
N CYS A 57 -0.22 39.93 20.81
CA CYS A 57 -1.34 40.60 21.47
C CYS A 57 -1.99 39.65 22.47
N ASN A 58 -2.22 40.12 23.70
CA ASN A 58 -2.87 39.34 24.79
C ASN A 58 -2.24 37.94 24.98
N GLY A 59 -0.91 37.85 24.97
CA GLY A 59 -0.15 36.60 25.09
C GLY A 59 -0.10 35.73 23.83
N ILE A 60 -0.79 36.11 22.75
CA ILE A 60 -0.86 35.31 21.52
C ILE A 60 0.10 35.88 20.47
N LEU A 61 1.13 35.10 20.15
CA LEU A 61 2.03 35.35 19.03
C LEU A 61 1.40 34.81 17.74
N THR A 62 1.12 35.69 16.80
CA THR A 62 0.51 35.35 15.51
C THR A 62 1.54 35.52 14.39
N CYS A 63 1.82 34.42 13.68
CA CYS A 63 2.70 34.45 12.51
C CYS A 63 2.10 35.34 11.41
N HIS A 64 2.89 36.26 10.84
CA HIS A 64 2.39 37.21 9.84
C HIS A 64 1.92 36.54 8.54
N TRP A 65 2.50 35.39 8.17
CA TRP A 65 2.24 34.77 6.87
C TRP A 65 0.93 33.98 6.79
N HIS A 66 0.82 32.87 7.54
CA HIS A 66 -0.36 32.00 7.53
C HIS A 66 -1.27 32.21 8.75
N HIS A 67 -0.95 33.18 9.61
CA HIS A 67 -1.74 33.51 10.81
C HIS A 67 -1.85 32.40 11.86
N ALA A 68 -0.91 31.46 11.89
CA ALA A 68 -0.80 30.48 12.98
C ALA A 68 -0.58 31.22 14.32
N ARG A 69 -1.34 30.83 15.35
CA ARG A 69 -1.36 31.48 16.67
C ARG A 69 -0.75 30.56 17.71
N PHE A 70 0.06 31.16 18.58
CA PHE A 70 0.77 30.46 19.64
C PHE A 70 0.67 31.22 20.95
N ASP A 71 0.43 30.52 22.05
CA ASP A 71 0.64 31.10 23.37
C ASP A 71 2.15 31.33 23.58
N ILE A 72 2.57 32.59 23.75
CA ILE A 72 3.99 32.95 23.91
C ILE A 72 4.62 32.30 25.15
N LYS A 73 3.81 31.97 26.16
CA LYS A 73 4.28 31.43 27.42
C LYS A 73 4.56 29.93 27.34
N SER A 74 3.57 29.13 26.92
CA SER A 74 3.71 27.67 26.83
C SER A 74 4.33 27.21 25.51
N GLY A 75 4.16 28.00 24.44
CA GLY A 75 4.49 27.64 23.07
C GLY A 75 3.40 26.83 22.37
N GLY A 76 2.30 26.52 23.07
CA GLY A 76 1.20 25.75 22.52
C GLY A 76 0.51 26.47 21.36
N THR A 77 0.24 25.75 20.28
CA THR A 77 -0.54 26.28 19.16
C THR A 77 -2.04 26.28 19.46
N LEU A 78 -2.74 27.29 18.96
CA LEU A 78 -4.21 27.34 18.94
C LEU A 78 -4.78 26.79 17.62
N ASP A 79 -3.91 26.46 16.66
CA ASP A 79 -4.25 26.13 15.30
C ASP A 79 -3.68 24.73 14.97
N PRO A 80 -4.50 23.66 15.01
CA PRO A 80 -4.01 22.26 14.93
C PRO A 80 -3.20 21.89 13.69
N TRP A 81 -3.32 22.68 12.62
CA TRP A 81 -2.55 22.56 11.37
C TRP A 81 -1.12 23.09 11.47
N ALA A 82 -0.75 23.76 12.57
CA ALA A 82 0.61 24.10 12.95
C ALA A 82 1.08 23.21 14.11
N ASP A 83 2.39 23.14 14.33
CA ASP A 83 2.95 22.49 15.53
C ASP A 83 3.24 23.54 16.61
N ASP A 84 3.51 23.10 17.83
CA ASP A 84 3.93 24.00 18.92
C ASP A 84 5.25 24.70 18.61
N ILE A 85 5.39 25.96 19.03
CA ILE A 85 6.65 26.70 18.92
C ILE A 85 7.64 26.19 19.98
N THR A 86 8.91 26.07 19.58
CA THR A 86 9.99 25.72 20.51
C THR A 86 10.33 26.92 21.38
N ASN A 87 10.40 26.74 22.70
CA ASN A 87 10.61 27.83 23.64
C ASN A 87 11.85 27.60 24.52
N TYR A 88 12.51 28.70 24.88
CA TYR A 88 13.81 28.73 25.54
C TYR A 88 13.71 29.36 26.94
N PRO A 89 14.36 28.77 27.96
CA PRO A 89 14.42 29.38 29.29
C PRO A 89 15.10 30.75 29.28
N VAL A 90 14.49 31.71 29.97
CA VAL A 90 15.02 33.06 30.15
C VAL A 90 15.45 33.25 31.60
N HIS A 91 16.66 33.80 31.80
CA HIS A 91 17.20 34.16 33.10
C HIS A 91 17.47 35.66 33.13
N ILE A 92 16.93 36.33 34.14
CA ILE A 92 17.23 37.75 34.40
C ILE A 92 18.18 37.81 35.58
N LYS A 93 19.36 38.38 35.39
CA LYS A 93 20.39 38.57 36.42
C LYS A 93 20.89 40.01 36.35
N GLU A 94 20.83 40.74 37.46
CA GLU A 94 21.39 42.11 37.54
C GLU A 94 20.94 43.03 36.37
N ASP A 95 19.64 43.02 36.06
CA ASP A 95 19.02 43.76 34.93
C ASP A 95 19.46 43.33 33.53
N GLU A 96 20.12 42.19 33.39
CA GLU A 96 20.49 41.58 32.13
C GLU A 96 19.64 40.34 31.82
N VAL A 97 19.21 40.23 30.56
CA VAL A 97 18.43 39.10 30.06
C VAL A 97 19.37 38.12 29.34
N TRP A 98 19.31 36.87 29.78
CA TRP A 98 20.09 35.76 29.27
C TRP A 98 19.16 34.62 28.85
N VAL A 99 19.42 34.01 27.70
CA VAL A 99 18.61 32.89 27.19
C VAL A 99 19.42 31.61 27.20
N HIS A 100 18.83 30.53 27.70
CA HIS A 100 19.43 29.21 27.63
C HIS A 100 19.20 28.63 26.23
N PRO A 101 20.25 28.18 25.50
CA PRO A 101 20.11 27.76 24.10
C PRO A 101 19.48 26.37 23.93
N VAL A 102 19.25 25.63 25.01
CA VAL A 102 18.50 24.37 24.98
C VAL A 102 17.04 24.66 25.34
N PRO A 103 16.06 24.26 24.51
CA PRO A 103 14.66 24.51 24.77
C PRO A 103 14.09 23.62 25.88
N TYR A 104 13.01 24.08 26.53
CA TYR A 104 12.32 23.29 27.55
C TYR A 104 11.38 22.23 26.97
N ASN A 105 10.73 22.52 25.83
CA ASN A 105 9.72 21.67 25.22
C ASN A 105 10.28 20.79 24.10
N LYS A 106 11.26 19.94 24.43
CA LYS A 106 11.84 19.00 23.45
C LYS A 106 10.74 18.20 22.74
N VAL A 107 10.93 18.02 21.44
CA VAL A 107 10.16 17.08 20.63
C VAL A 107 10.60 15.68 21.02
N THR A 108 9.66 14.86 21.48
CA THR A 108 9.89 13.46 21.86
C THR A 108 9.19 12.54 20.86
N ILE A 109 9.60 11.28 20.80
CA ILE A 109 8.90 10.25 20.00
C ILE A 109 7.42 10.22 20.38
N GLU A 110 7.08 10.30 21.67
CA GLU A 110 5.69 10.28 22.11
C GLU A 110 4.88 11.47 21.60
N LYS A 111 5.46 12.68 21.61
CA LYS A 111 4.82 13.86 21.02
C LYS A 111 4.64 13.71 19.50
N LEU A 112 5.62 13.14 18.81
CA LEU A 112 5.51 12.91 17.36
C LEU A 112 4.44 11.86 17.03
N ARG A 113 4.33 10.78 17.82
CA ARG A 113 3.25 9.79 17.70
C ARG A 113 1.88 10.42 17.94
N GLN A 114 1.77 11.27 18.95
CA GLN A 114 0.55 12.01 19.23
C GLN A 114 0.20 12.97 18.08
N ARG A 115 1.17 13.71 17.55
CA ARG A 115 0.98 14.58 16.37
C ARG A 115 0.59 13.78 15.11
N LEU A 116 1.13 12.58 14.92
CA LEU A 116 0.70 11.70 13.84
C LEU A 116 -0.80 11.36 14.00
N ARG A 117 -1.23 10.95 15.20
CA ARG A 117 -2.64 10.65 15.50
C ARG A 117 -3.54 11.87 15.22
N GLU A 118 -3.18 13.04 15.71
CA GLU A 118 -3.93 14.28 15.47
C GLU A 118 -3.98 14.63 13.97
N GLY A 119 -2.88 14.44 13.25
CA GLY A 119 -2.83 14.61 11.80
C GLY A 119 -3.77 13.67 11.05
N LEU A 120 -3.87 12.42 11.48
CA LEU A 120 -4.82 11.43 10.96
C LEU A 120 -6.28 11.82 11.27
N GLU A 121 -6.57 12.17 12.53
CA GLU A 121 -7.90 12.57 13.00
C GLU A 121 -8.46 13.80 12.28
N GLN A 122 -7.60 14.79 12.02
CA GLN A 122 -7.97 16.04 11.34
C GLN A 122 -7.76 15.98 9.82
N SER A 123 -7.22 14.87 9.29
CA SER A 123 -6.87 14.71 7.87
C SER A 123 -5.92 15.81 7.34
N ILE A 124 -4.91 16.17 8.13
CA ILE A 124 -3.96 17.25 7.80
C ILE A 124 -2.63 16.66 7.30
N SER A 125 -2.45 16.64 5.97
CA SER A 125 -1.29 16.02 5.32
C SER A 125 0.06 16.56 5.80
N LEU A 126 0.21 17.87 5.97
CA LEU A 126 1.48 18.45 6.42
C LEU A 126 1.87 18.02 7.84
N VAL A 127 0.88 17.84 8.72
CA VAL A 127 1.11 17.36 10.09
C VAL A 127 1.53 15.89 10.08
N ILE A 128 0.84 15.06 9.27
CA ILE A 128 1.22 13.67 9.05
C ILE A 128 2.66 13.59 8.52
N ALA A 129 3.00 14.35 7.47
CA ALA A 129 4.34 14.35 6.87
C ALA A 129 5.43 14.70 7.88
N LYS A 130 5.25 15.78 8.65
CA LYS A 130 6.22 16.19 9.66
C LYS A 130 6.37 15.17 10.78
N ALA A 131 5.28 14.55 11.22
CA ALA A 131 5.32 13.51 12.23
C ALA A 131 6.09 12.28 11.72
N VAL A 132 5.84 11.83 10.48
CA VAL A 132 6.58 10.74 9.85
C VAL A 132 8.07 11.07 9.74
N VAL A 133 8.43 12.24 9.21
CA VAL A 133 9.83 12.69 9.14
C VAL A 133 10.46 12.70 10.52
N GLY A 134 9.81 13.31 11.52
CA GLY A 134 10.34 13.38 12.88
C GLY A 134 10.54 12.01 13.52
N LEU A 135 9.63 11.06 13.30
CA LEU A 135 9.72 9.69 13.83
C LEU A 135 10.87 8.92 13.16
N MET A 136 10.97 9.01 11.83
CA MET A 136 12.05 8.38 11.07
C MET A 136 13.43 8.96 11.43
N GLU A 137 13.55 10.28 11.59
CA GLU A 137 14.78 10.94 12.06
C GLU A 137 15.14 10.57 13.50
N ALA A 138 14.14 10.31 14.35
CA ALA A 138 14.34 9.85 15.72
C ALA A 138 14.67 8.35 15.82
N GLY A 139 14.75 7.62 14.69
CA GLY A 139 15.01 6.18 14.66
C GLY A 139 13.84 5.33 15.18
N PHE A 140 12.62 5.87 15.16
CA PHE A 140 11.44 5.09 15.51
C PHE A 140 11.13 4.07 14.38
N PRO A 141 10.86 2.79 14.69
CA PRO A 141 10.67 1.77 13.66
C PRO A 141 9.54 2.09 12.68
N ALA A 142 9.78 1.92 11.38
CA ALA A 142 8.83 2.26 10.34
C ALA A 142 7.52 1.45 10.41
N ASN A 143 7.61 0.16 10.78
CA ASN A 143 6.44 -0.68 11.03
C ASN A 143 5.58 -0.17 12.21
N GLU A 144 6.20 0.39 13.26
CA GLU A 144 5.48 1.03 14.37
C GLU A 144 4.83 2.37 13.97
N ILE A 145 5.35 3.06 12.94
CA ILE A 145 4.68 4.22 12.34
C ILE A 145 3.45 3.74 11.55
N ALA A 146 3.60 2.72 10.71
CA ALA A 146 2.50 2.12 9.95
C ALA A 146 1.39 1.62 10.89
N LYS A 147 1.75 0.96 11.99
CA LYS A 147 0.84 0.50 13.06
C LYS A 147 -0.09 1.60 13.57
N VAL A 148 0.39 2.84 13.74
CA VAL A 148 -0.46 3.97 14.15
C VAL A 148 -1.57 4.22 13.12
N GLY A 149 -1.23 4.16 11.82
CA GLY A 149 -2.18 4.27 10.72
C GLY A 149 -3.17 3.10 10.65
N ILE A 150 -2.69 1.86 10.83
CA ILE A 150 -3.54 0.66 10.80
C ILE A 150 -4.54 0.68 11.98
N ASP A 151 -4.07 0.98 13.19
CA ASP A 151 -4.91 1.11 14.37
C ASP A 151 -6.00 2.18 14.16
N PHE A 152 -5.62 3.31 13.55
CA PHE A 152 -6.55 4.39 13.30
C PHE A 152 -7.55 4.03 12.20
N GLY A 153 -7.09 3.59 11.03
CA GLY A 153 -7.97 3.30 9.89
C GLY A 153 -8.96 2.17 10.15
N THR A 154 -8.54 1.11 10.84
CA THR A 154 -9.42 -0.03 11.19
C THR A 154 -10.51 0.35 12.22
N LYS A 155 -10.27 1.40 13.02
CA LYS A 155 -11.23 1.95 13.99
C LYS A 155 -12.09 3.07 13.41
N HIS A 156 -11.58 3.87 12.49
CA HIS A 156 -12.21 5.11 12.05
C HIS A 156 -12.67 5.06 10.60
N HIS A 157 -13.01 3.89 10.06
CA HIS A 157 -13.63 3.76 8.75
C HIS A 157 -14.85 2.82 8.80
N GLN A 158 -16.05 3.39 8.63
CA GLN A 158 -17.31 2.64 8.74
C GLN A 158 -17.48 1.56 7.67
N SER A 159 -16.91 1.79 6.47
CA SER A 159 -16.89 0.79 5.40
C SER A 159 -15.80 -0.26 5.58
N GLY A 160 -15.00 -0.19 6.66
CA GLY A 160 -14.04 -1.23 7.01
C GLY A 160 -12.69 -1.08 6.32
N TRP A 161 -12.07 -2.19 5.93
CA TRP A 161 -10.81 -2.20 5.20
C TRP A 161 -11.03 -1.67 3.78
N GLY A 162 -10.18 -0.74 3.35
CA GLY A 162 -10.29 -0.04 2.07
C GLY A 162 -8.95 0.25 1.43
N SER A 163 -8.96 1.12 0.42
CA SER A 163 -7.77 1.41 -0.39
C SER A 163 -6.63 2.01 0.45
N GLY A 164 -6.92 2.86 1.43
CA GLY A 164 -5.89 3.49 2.26
C GLY A 164 -5.12 2.51 3.12
N LEU A 165 -5.82 1.55 3.75
CA LEU A 165 -5.17 0.50 4.54
C LEU A 165 -4.38 -0.48 3.66
N THR A 166 -4.87 -0.77 2.45
CA THR A 166 -4.15 -1.57 1.45
C THR A 166 -2.89 -0.86 0.95
N ILE A 167 -2.96 0.45 0.64
CA ILE A 167 -1.77 1.25 0.27
C ILE A 167 -0.75 1.27 1.40
N LEU A 168 -1.19 1.57 2.62
CA LEU A 168 -0.29 1.61 3.77
C LEU A 168 0.40 0.26 3.98
N THR A 169 -0.33 -0.84 3.85
CA THR A 169 0.25 -2.19 3.95
C THR A 169 1.25 -2.47 2.84
N ALA A 170 0.86 -2.27 1.57
CA ALA A 170 1.73 -2.47 0.41
C ALA A 170 3.01 -1.63 0.51
N MET A 171 2.89 -0.37 0.90
CA MET A 171 4.02 0.53 1.11
C MET A 171 4.90 0.12 2.29
N THR A 172 4.34 -0.49 3.32
CA THR A 172 5.10 -1.04 4.45
C THR A 172 5.92 -2.27 4.02
N ASN A 173 5.37 -3.15 3.18
CA ASN A 173 6.06 -4.33 2.66
C ASN A 173 7.31 -3.97 1.84
N VAL A 174 7.26 -2.88 1.07
CA VAL A 174 8.37 -2.48 0.18
C VAL A 174 9.39 -1.53 0.82
N LEU A 175 9.24 -1.15 2.09
CA LEU A 175 10.20 -0.26 2.77
C LEU A 175 11.68 -0.71 2.65
N PRO A 176 12.02 -2.02 2.74
CA PRO A 176 13.40 -2.47 2.58
C PRO A 176 14.01 -2.21 1.19
N LYS A 177 13.17 -1.94 0.18
CA LYS A 177 13.60 -1.61 -1.20
C LYS A 177 13.88 -0.13 -1.41
N LEU A 178 13.57 0.70 -0.42
CA LEU A 178 13.60 2.15 -0.52
C LEU A 178 14.70 2.74 0.38
N ASP A 179 15.34 3.79 -0.11
CA ASP A 179 16.16 4.66 0.71
C ASP A 179 15.30 5.41 1.76
N LYS A 180 15.95 6.13 2.68
CA LYS A 180 15.26 6.83 3.76
C LYS A 180 14.20 7.83 3.27
N THR A 181 14.45 8.52 2.16
CA THR A 181 13.49 9.46 1.57
C THR A 181 12.30 8.71 0.99
N GLY A 182 12.54 7.62 0.26
CA GLY A 182 11.49 6.73 -0.24
C GLY A 182 10.65 6.13 0.89
N GLN A 183 11.27 5.68 1.98
CA GLN A 183 10.55 5.15 3.15
C GLN A 183 9.63 6.21 3.79
N ILE A 184 10.10 7.45 3.93
CA ILE A 184 9.28 8.57 4.44
C ILE A 184 8.08 8.81 3.51
N LEU A 185 8.30 8.86 2.19
CA LEU A 185 7.22 9.09 1.22
C LEU A 185 6.23 7.92 1.19
N ALA A 186 6.69 6.68 1.26
CA ALA A 186 5.87 5.47 1.28
C ALA A 186 4.91 5.46 2.49
N LEU A 187 5.43 5.71 3.69
CA LEU A 187 4.61 5.84 4.89
C LEU A 187 3.66 7.04 4.79
N PHE A 188 4.15 8.19 4.34
CA PHE A 188 3.35 9.39 4.20
C PHE A 188 2.16 9.21 3.26
N GLN A 189 2.37 8.62 2.08
CA GLN A 189 1.31 8.29 1.12
C GLN A 189 0.26 7.39 1.78
N GLY A 190 0.66 6.24 2.34
CA GLY A 190 -0.27 5.33 3.01
C GLY A 190 -1.09 6.00 4.12
N LEU A 191 -0.43 6.76 5.01
CA LEU A 191 -1.08 7.44 6.13
C LEU A 191 -2.05 8.54 5.68
N VAL A 192 -1.73 9.29 4.62
CA VAL A 192 -2.64 10.30 4.07
C VAL A 192 -3.88 9.65 3.44
N HIS A 193 -3.72 8.54 2.73
CA HIS A 193 -4.86 7.81 2.17
C HIS A 193 -5.77 7.26 3.27
N VAL A 194 -5.19 6.68 4.33
CA VAL A 194 -5.94 6.28 5.53
C VAL A 194 -6.70 7.47 6.13
N ALA A 195 -6.03 8.61 6.33
CA ALA A 195 -6.65 9.80 6.92
C ALA A 195 -7.79 10.36 6.05
N ARG A 196 -7.68 10.29 4.72
CA ARG A 196 -8.72 10.73 3.78
C ARG A 196 -9.97 9.84 3.86
N GLU A 197 -9.79 8.51 3.90
CA GLU A 197 -10.91 7.56 4.01
C GLU A 197 -11.63 7.66 5.36
N SER A 198 -10.88 7.92 6.43
CA SER A 198 -11.42 8.09 7.79
C SER A 198 -11.99 9.47 8.08
N SER A 199 -11.76 10.46 7.22
CA SER A 199 -12.17 11.84 7.47
C SER A 199 -13.69 11.97 7.67
N GLY A 200 -14.09 12.57 8.79
CA GLY A 200 -15.50 12.75 9.15
C GLY A 200 -16.24 11.45 9.53
N ARG A 201 -15.53 10.33 9.68
CA ARG A 201 -16.11 9.05 10.09
C ARG A 201 -16.04 8.88 11.61
N GLY A 202 -17.04 8.19 12.16
CA GLY A 202 -17.07 7.81 13.58
C GLY A 202 -16.25 6.56 13.88
N THR A 203 -16.00 6.32 15.17
CA THR A 203 -15.37 5.09 15.65
C THR A 203 -16.28 3.89 15.43
N ARG A 204 -15.72 2.82 14.87
CA ARG A 204 -16.31 1.48 14.82
C ARG A 204 -16.08 0.79 16.16
N PHE A 205 -17.16 0.27 16.74
CA PHE A 205 -17.11 -0.52 17.97
C PHE A 205 -17.29 -1.99 17.61
N LEU A 206 -16.39 -2.83 18.12
CA LEU A 206 -16.47 -4.27 17.91
C LEU A 206 -17.67 -4.86 18.66
N LEU A 207 -18.26 -5.90 18.08
CA LEU A 207 -19.18 -6.76 18.80
C LEU A 207 -18.44 -7.59 19.86
N GLY A 208 -19.19 -8.14 20.83
CA GLY A 208 -18.65 -9.14 21.74
C GLY A 208 -18.60 -10.53 21.08
N SER A 209 -17.64 -11.34 21.48
CA SER A 209 -17.60 -12.78 21.20
C SER A 209 -18.86 -13.50 21.70
N LEU A 210 -19.00 -14.77 21.33
CA LEU A 210 -19.96 -15.66 21.98
C LEU A 210 -19.50 -15.94 23.42
N PRO A 211 -20.41 -16.15 24.38
CA PRO A 211 -20.04 -16.42 25.77
C PRO A 211 -19.38 -17.80 25.89
N VAL A 212 -18.07 -17.86 25.65
CA VAL A 212 -17.23 -19.04 25.81
C VAL A 212 -16.43 -18.88 27.10
N THR A 213 -16.94 -19.42 28.21
CA THR A 213 -16.35 -19.16 29.53
C THR A 213 -15.37 -20.22 29.99
N ASP A 214 -15.44 -21.46 29.46
CA ASP A 214 -14.61 -22.61 29.88
C ASP A 214 -14.55 -23.68 28.77
N GLU A 215 -13.62 -24.64 28.88
CA GLU A 215 -13.44 -25.78 27.95
C GLU A 215 -14.75 -26.55 27.66
N MET A 216 -15.69 -26.57 28.61
CA MET A 216 -16.96 -27.30 28.48
C MET A 216 -17.90 -26.76 27.39
N ASN A 217 -17.81 -25.47 27.03
CA ASN A 217 -18.69 -24.84 26.03
C ASN A 217 -17.93 -24.31 24.80
N ALA A 218 -16.62 -24.56 24.72
CA ALA A 218 -15.80 -24.17 23.57
C ALA A 218 -16.26 -24.94 22.32
N GLN A 219 -16.48 -24.21 21.22
CA GLN A 219 -16.83 -24.82 19.93
C GLN A 219 -15.56 -25.28 19.20
N SER A 220 -15.68 -26.34 18.41
CA SER A 220 -14.59 -26.75 17.53
C SER A 220 -14.34 -25.69 16.45
N PHE A 221 -13.10 -25.64 15.97
CA PHE A 221 -12.72 -24.78 14.85
C PHE A 221 -13.58 -25.05 13.61
N ASP A 222 -13.85 -26.32 13.31
CA ASP A 222 -14.67 -26.71 12.16
C ASP A 222 -16.08 -26.13 12.25
N ARG A 223 -16.69 -26.19 13.44
CA ARG A 223 -18.04 -25.65 13.66
C ARG A 223 -18.07 -24.13 13.52
N LEU A 224 -17.08 -23.44 14.06
CA LEU A 224 -16.95 -21.98 13.90
C LEU A 224 -16.72 -21.62 12.44
N SER A 225 -15.93 -22.41 11.71
CA SER A 225 -15.69 -22.20 10.29
C SER A 225 -16.96 -22.39 9.45
N GLU A 226 -17.78 -23.40 9.74
CA GLU A 226 -19.09 -23.58 9.13
C GLU A 226 -20.02 -22.37 9.37
N TRP A 227 -20.08 -21.89 10.61
CA TRP A 227 -20.89 -20.71 10.95
C TRP A 227 -20.40 -19.45 10.25
N TYR A 228 -19.09 -19.23 10.22
CA TYR A 228 -18.50 -18.08 9.54
C TYR A 228 -18.84 -18.09 8.04
N ARG A 229 -18.65 -19.24 7.37
CA ARG A 229 -19.01 -19.43 5.96
C ARG A 229 -20.50 -19.17 5.72
N HIS A 230 -21.37 -19.70 6.59
CA HIS A 230 -22.81 -19.45 6.48
C HIS A 230 -23.15 -17.97 6.62
N CYS A 231 -22.55 -17.26 7.60
CA CYS A 231 -22.73 -15.82 7.76
C CYS A 231 -22.27 -15.04 6.52
N VAL A 232 -21.14 -15.40 5.91
CA VAL A 232 -20.68 -14.78 4.66
C VAL A 232 -21.67 -15.05 3.52
N GLU A 233 -22.15 -16.29 3.36
CA GLU A 233 -23.10 -16.66 2.32
C GLU A 233 -24.42 -15.87 2.41
N VAL A 234 -24.97 -15.72 3.62
CA VAL A 234 -26.19 -14.92 3.84
C VAL A 234 -25.92 -13.43 4.07
N ARG A 235 -24.67 -12.99 3.87
CA ARG A 235 -24.23 -11.59 3.99
C ARG A 235 -24.44 -10.98 5.38
N ASP A 236 -24.44 -11.81 6.43
CA ASP A 236 -24.52 -11.41 7.83
C ASP A 236 -23.13 -11.06 8.41
N SER A 237 -22.69 -9.84 8.15
CA SER A 237 -21.45 -9.30 8.72
C SER A 237 -21.39 -9.29 10.25
N GLN A 238 -22.53 -9.19 10.94
CA GLN A 238 -22.54 -9.13 12.41
C GLN A 238 -22.34 -10.52 13.00
N GLY A 239 -23.04 -11.52 12.47
CA GLY A 239 -22.79 -12.92 12.79
C GLY A 239 -21.34 -13.33 12.50
N ALA A 240 -20.83 -12.99 11.31
CA ALA A 240 -19.44 -13.24 10.93
C ALA A 240 -18.45 -12.59 11.91
N GLU A 241 -18.72 -11.35 12.36
CA GLU A 241 -17.87 -10.64 13.32
C GLU A 241 -17.84 -11.34 14.67
N ARG A 242 -18.99 -11.76 15.20
CA ARG A 242 -19.03 -12.49 16.48
C ARG A 242 -18.31 -13.83 16.39
N VAL A 243 -18.47 -14.56 15.29
CA VAL A 243 -17.77 -15.84 15.08
C VAL A 243 -16.27 -15.63 14.98
N LEU A 244 -15.82 -14.63 14.21
CA LEU A 244 -14.40 -14.28 14.09
C LEU A 244 -13.78 -13.90 15.43
N LEU A 245 -14.43 -13.02 16.19
CA LEU A 245 -13.93 -12.60 17.51
C LEU A 245 -13.90 -13.75 18.51
N THR A 246 -14.90 -14.65 18.47
CA THR A 246 -14.88 -15.88 19.26
C THR A 246 -13.70 -16.78 18.88
N THR A 247 -13.41 -16.89 17.58
CA THR A 247 -12.28 -17.69 17.08
C THR A 247 -10.94 -17.11 17.55
N ILE A 248 -10.80 -15.78 17.55
CA ILE A 248 -9.62 -15.10 18.09
C ILE A 248 -9.49 -15.31 19.60
N GLU A 249 -10.57 -15.19 20.37
CA GLU A 249 -10.57 -15.33 21.83
C GLU A 249 -10.24 -16.75 22.29
N LEU A 250 -10.70 -17.77 21.55
CA LEU A 250 -10.36 -19.18 21.80
C LEU A 250 -8.90 -19.53 21.46
N GLY A 251 -8.12 -18.58 20.94
CA GLY A 251 -6.69 -18.75 20.73
C GLY A 251 -6.30 -19.56 19.49
N PHE A 252 -7.20 -19.70 18.51
CA PHE A 252 -6.85 -20.34 17.25
C PHE A 252 -5.73 -19.60 16.51
N THR A 253 -4.94 -20.35 15.74
CA THR A 253 -3.76 -19.82 15.04
C THR A 253 -4.17 -18.90 13.90
N ASN A 254 -3.24 -18.06 13.44
CA ASN A 254 -3.51 -17.20 12.28
C ASN A 254 -3.74 -18.01 11.02
N GLU A 255 -3.05 -19.13 10.88
CA GLU A 255 -3.25 -20.05 9.77
C GLU A 255 -4.69 -20.56 9.76
N GLN A 256 -5.21 -21.00 10.91
CA GLN A 256 -6.60 -21.41 11.07
C GLN A 256 -7.57 -20.27 10.74
N ILE A 257 -7.35 -19.07 11.28
CA ILE A 257 -8.24 -17.92 11.01
C ILE A 257 -8.19 -17.52 9.52
N ALA A 258 -7.01 -17.50 8.91
CA ALA A 258 -6.82 -17.25 7.48
C ALA A 258 -7.57 -18.29 6.65
N ASN A 259 -7.46 -19.57 7.00
CA ASN A 259 -8.19 -20.65 6.34
C ASN A 259 -9.69 -20.45 6.40
N MET A 260 -10.23 -20.14 7.58
CA MET A 260 -11.66 -19.88 7.76
C MET A 260 -12.13 -18.71 6.90
N MET A 261 -11.40 -17.58 6.93
CA MET A 261 -11.79 -16.37 6.22
C MET A 261 -11.65 -16.51 4.70
N MET A 262 -10.52 -17.05 4.22
CA MET A 262 -10.24 -17.24 2.81
C MET A 262 -11.19 -18.26 2.18
N THR A 263 -11.47 -19.36 2.88
CA THR A 263 -12.45 -20.37 2.42
C THR A 263 -13.81 -19.75 2.13
N ALA A 264 -14.30 -18.88 3.01
CA ALA A 264 -15.59 -18.24 2.82
C ALA A 264 -15.65 -17.30 1.61
N ILE A 265 -14.50 -16.74 1.19
CA ILE A 265 -14.41 -15.86 0.03
C ILE A 265 -14.29 -16.67 -1.26
N THR A 266 -13.59 -17.81 -1.21
CA THR A 266 -13.34 -18.67 -2.37
C THR A 266 -14.42 -19.73 -2.60
N ASP A 267 -15.49 -19.72 -1.79
CA ASP A 267 -16.75 -20.38 -2.13
C ASP A 267 -17.43 -19.75 -3.36
N HIS A 268 -17.05 -18.53 -3.73
CA HIS A 268 -17.51 -17.81 -4.93
C HIS A 268 -16.37 -17.40 -5.85
N PHE A 269 -16.71 -17.13 -7.12
CA PHE A 269 -15.73 -16.94 -8.17
C PHE A 269 -15.29 -15.48 -8.23
N TYR A 270 -13.98 -15.27 -8.16
CA TYR A 270 -13.31 -13.99 -8.42
C TYR A 270 -14.09 -12.78 -7.85
N VAL A 271 -14.37 -12.86 -6.55
CA VAL A 271 -15.27 -11.94 -5.83
C VAL A 271 -14.76 -10.50 -5.90
N ASN A 272 -15.64 -9.55 -6.24
CA ASN A 272 -15.32 -8.13 -6.37
C ASN A 272 -14.13 -7.85 -7.31
N THR A 273 -13.99 -8.64 -8.38
CA THR A 273 -12.87 -8.56 -9.33
C THR A 273 -11.52 -8.77 -8.61
N GLY A 274 -11.49 -9.65 -7.60
CA GLY A 274 -10.29 -10.02 -6.86
C GLY A 274 -9.99 -9.18 -5.61
N HIS A 275 -10.55 -7.98 -5.46
CA HIS A 275 -10.27 -7.10 -4.32
C HIS A 275 -10.50 -7.73 -2.95
N THR A 276 -11.55 -8.55 -2.81
CA THR A 276 -11.86 -9.12 -1.50
C THR A 276 -10.72 -10.03 -1.02
N LEU A 277 -10.15 -10.86 -1.90
CA LEU A 277 -9.04 -11.73 -1.53
C LEU A 277 -7.77 -10.91 -1.28
N ASP A 278 -7.47 -9.93 -2.15
CA ASP A 278 -6.34 -9.01 -1.96
C ASP A 278 -6.39 -8.30 -0.60
N PHE A 279 -7.53 -7.74 -0.21
CA PHE A 279 -7.66 -7.05 1.07
C PHE A 279 -7.48 -7.99 2.27
N HIS A 280 -7.99 -9.22 2.17
CA HIS A 280 -7.76 -10.21 3.21
C HIS A 280 -6.28 -10.57 3.31
N ASN A 281 -5.62 -10.78 2.16
CA ASN A 281 -4.20 -11.07 2.10
C ASN A 281 -3.38 -9.92 2.75
N LYS A 282 -3.64 -8.66 2.38
CA LYS A 282 -2.97 -7.50 2.99
C LYS A 282 -3.24 -7.37 4.48
N ALA A 283 -4.45 -7.69 4.94
CA ALA A 283 -4.74 -7.69 6.38
C ALA A 283 -3.91 -8.73 7.15
N PHE A 284 -3.60 -9.89 6.57
CA PHE A 284 -2.70 -10.87 7.19
C PHE A 284 -1.23 -10.45 7.12
N GLU A 285 -0.77 -9.92 5.98
CA GLU A 285 0.60 -9.40 5.83
C GLU A 285 0.93 -8.31 6.86
N ILE A 286 0.01 -7.37 7.08
CA ILE A 286 0.28 -6.31 8.06
C ILE A 286 0.35 -6.84 9.48
N LEU A 287 -0.43 -7.89 9.80
CA LEU A 287 -0.41 -8.51 11.13
C LEU A 287 0.93 -9.19 11.42
N ASP A 288 1.59 -9.75 10.41
CA ASP A 288 2.95 -10.29 10.53
C ASP A 288 3.97 -9.19 10.89
N GLN A 289 3.69 -7.93 10.53
CA GLN A 289 4.56 -6.78 10.82
C GLN A 289 4.25 -6.05 12.13
N ILE A 290 2.97 -5.95 12.52
CA ILE A 290 2.53 -5.11 13.66
C ILE A 290 2.15 -5.90 14.92
N GLY A 291 2.00 -7.23 14.78
CA GLY A 291 1.65 -8.14 15.87
C GLY A 291 0.20 -8.63 15.84
N PHE A 292 0.00 -9.86 16.30
CA PHE A 292 -1.28 -10.56 16.27
C PHE A 292 -2.26 -10.13 17.37
N GLU A 293 -1.85 -9.27 18.29
CA GLU A 293 -2.74 -8.64 19.26
C GLU A 293 -3.73 -7.66 18.60
N HIS A 294 -3.47 -7.24 17.35
CA HIS A 294 -4.34 -6.32 16.58
C HIS A 294 -5.42 -7.03 15.75
N ARG A 295 -5.42 -8.37 15.74
CA ARG A 295 -6.31 -9.21 14.92
C ARG A 295 -7.77 -8.78 14.97
N SER A 296 -8.29 -8.49 16.16
CA SER A 296 -9.71 -8.18 16.36
C SER A 296 -10.16 -6.99 15.53
N TYR A 297 -9.41 -5.89 15.50
CA TYR A 297 -9.78 -4.71 14.68
C TYR A 297 -9.40 -4.89 13.22
N VAL A 298 -8.21 -5.43 12.93
CA VAL A 298 -7.72 -5.63 11.56
C VAL A 298 -8.65 -6.57 10.78
N LEU A 299 -8.88 -7.78 11.25
CA LEU A 299 -9.62 -8.79 10.50
C LEU A 299 -11.12 -8.48 10.44
N SER A 300 -11.70 -7.99 11.54
CA SER A 300 -13.14 -7.64 11.53
C SER A 300 -13.44 -6.40 10.66
N SER A 301 -12.44 -5.56 10.38
CA SER A 301 -12.61 -4.45 9.44
C SER A 301 -12.87 -4.92 8.00
N LEU A 302 -12.58 -6.16 7.63
CA LEU A 302 -12.90 -6.69 6.29
C LEU A 302 -14.40 -7.00 6.11
N LEU A 303 -15.11 -7.25 7.22
CA LEU A 303 -16.48 -7.78 7.21
C LEU A 303 -17.56 -6.83 6.66
N PRO A 304 -17.48 -5.49 6.78
CA PRO A 304 -18.42 -4.62 6.10
C PRO A 304 -18.44 -4.84 4.58
N GLY A 305 -17.31 -5.22 3.98
CA GLY A 305 -17.17 -5.48 2.55
C GLY A 305 -17.99 -6.68 2.05
N ILE A 306 -18.31 -7.64 2.91
CA ILE A 306 -19.03 -8.87 2.50
C ILE A 306 -20.51 -8.61 2.19
N ARG A 307 -21.08 -7.50 2.66
CA ARG A 307 -22.51 -7.17 2.47
C ARG A 307 -22.86 -6.95 1.00
N ASN A 308 -21.95 -6.31 0.26
CA ASN A 308 -22.18 -5.87 -1.12
C ASN A 308 -21.19 -6.52 -2.09
N VAL A 309 -21.04 -7.83 -1.97
CA VAL A 309 -20.18 -8.63 -2.84
C VAL A 309 -20.83 -8.87 -4.20
N SER A 310 -20.04 -8.66 -5.26
CA SER A 310 -20.27 -9.17 -6.61
C SER A 310 -19.56 -10.50 -6.82
N ARG A 311 -20.22 -11.40 -7.54
CA ARG A 311 -19.79 -12.79 -7.77
C ARG A 311 -19.59 -12.99 -9.27
N SER A 312 -18.38 -13.32 -9.69
CA SER A 312 -18.06 -13.33 -11.13
C SER A 312 -18.80 -14.44 -11.87
N GLU A 313 -19.18 -15.53 -11.18
CA GLU A 313 -20.00 -16.60 -11.75
C GLU A 313 -21.42 -16.15 -12.17
N GLU A 314 -21.89 -15.00 -11.66
CA GLU A 314 -23.18 -14.41 -12.02
C GLU A 314 -23.08 -13.52 -13.29
N SER A 315 -21.85 -13.23 -13.74
CA SER A 315 -21.60 -12.31 -14.85
C SER A 315 -21.74 -12.99 -16.21
N HIS A 316 -22.08 -12.18 -17.23
CA HIS A 316 -22.18 -12.68 -18.60
C HIS A 316 -20.84 -13.21 -19.13
N SER A 317 -19.74 -12.52 -18.86
CA SER A 317 -18.40 -12.87 -19.38
C SER A 317 -17.89 -14.22 -18.88
N TRP A 318 -18.31 -14.66 -17.69
CA TRP A 318 -17.95 -15.98 -17.13
C TRP A 318 -18.88 -17.12 -17.58
N GLN A 319 -20.07 -16.79 -18.06
CA GLN A 319 -21.10 -17.76 -18.45
C GLN A 319 -21.20 -17.96 -19.97
N SER A 320 -20.82 -16.97 -20.78
CA SER A 320 -21.05 -16.95 -22.23
C SER A 320 -19.98 -16.13 -22.98
N PRO A 321 -19.59 -16.52 -24.22
CA PRO A 321 -20.03 -17.70 -24.97
C PRO A 321 -19.42 -19.01 -24.49
N VAL A 322 -18.27 -18.96 -23.82
CA VAL A 322 -17.64 -20.12 -23.18
C VAL A 322 -18.04 -20.11 -21.71
N ASN A 323 -18.62 -21.20 -21.22
CA ASN A 323 -18.98 -21.33 -19.82
C ASN A 323 -17.73 -21.71 -19.00
N LEU A 324 -17.21 -20.78 -18.21
CA LEU A 324 -16.03 -20.99 -17.37
C LEU A 324 -16.38 -21.61 -16.02
N VAL A 325 -17.61 -21.41 -15.55
CA VAL A 325 -18.04 -21.80 -14.20
C VAL A 325 -18.17 -23.32 -14.07
N LYS A 326 -18.89 -23.98 -14.99
CA LYS A 326 -19.21 -25.41 -14.88
C LYS A 326 -17.96 -26.30 -14.83
N PRO A 327 -16.97 -26.17 -15.74
CA PRO A 327 -15.74 -26.97 -15.68
C PRO A 327 -14.99 -26.79 -14.37
N LEU A 328 -14.91 -25.56 -13.85
CA LEU A 328 -14.28 -25.27 -12.58
C LEU A 328 -15.01 -25.89 -11.39
N MET A 329 -16.35 -25.89 -11.39
CA MET A 329 -17.11 -26.59 -10.35
C MET A 329 -16.85 -28.10 -10.33
N ASP A 330 -16.57 -28.71 -11.47
CA ASP A 330 -16.21 -30.12 -11.54
C ASP A 330 -14.80 -30.36 -10.97
N VAL A 331 -13.82 -29.51 -11.33
CA VAL A 331 -12.48 -29.49 -10.73
C VAL A 331 -12.53 -29.34 -9.20
N PHE A 332 -13.35 -28.41 -8.69
CA PHE A 332 -13.40 -28.11 -7.26
C PHE A 332 -13.92 -29.26 -6.41
N LYS A 333 -14.68 -30.20 -6.99
CA LYS A 333 -15.09 -31.44 -6.31
C LYS A 333 -13.94 -32.43 -6.16
N GLU A 334 -12.97 -32.42 -7.08
CA GLU A 334 -11.82 -33.33 -7.08
C GLU A 334 -10.66 -32.79 -6.21
N LEU A 335 -10.57 -31.47 -5.98
CA LEU A 335 -9.43 -30.85 -5.28
C LEU A 335 -9.10 -31.46 -3.91
N PRO A 336 -10.06 -31.75 -3.00
CA PRO A 336 -9.73 -32.33 -1.69
C PRO A 336 -9.00 -33.67 -1.82
N ASP A 337 -9.47 -34.54 -2.70
CA ASP A 337 -8.87 -35.87 -2.91
C ASP A 337 -7.50 -35.75 -3.59
N ILE A 338 -7.34 -34.84 -4.55
CA ILE A 338 -6.06 -34.61 -5.24
C ILE A 338 -5.00 -34.13 -4.24
N LEU A 339 -5.32 -33.11 -3.43
CA LEU A 339 -4.36 -32.54 -2.49
C LEU A 339 -4.05 -33.47 -1.32
N ALA A 340 -5.02 -34.28 -0.87
CA ALA A 340 -4.77 -35.30 0.15
C ALA A 340 -3.77 -36.37 -0.32
N ASN A 341 -3.77 -36.69 -1.62
CA ASN A 341 -2.89 -37.70 -2.21
C ASN A 341 -1.55 -37.14 -2.74
N ALA A 342 -1.37 -35.82 -2.81
CA ALA A 342 -0.21 -35.17 -3.41
C ALA A 342 1.14 -35.59 -2.78
N SER A 343 1.17 -35.89 -1.48
CA SER A 343 2.38 -36.33 -0.75
C SER A 343 2.88 -37.74 -1.13
N SER A 344 2.12 -38.49 -1.93
CA SER A 344 2.42 -39.88 -2.31
C SER A 344 2.97 -40.04 -3.74
N ILE A 345 3.12 -38.93 -4.45
CA ILE A 345 3.50 -38.89 -5.87
C ILE A 345 4.97 -38.46 -5.97
N GLU A 346 5.80 -39.23 -6.69
CA GLU A 346 7.16 -38.79 -7.03
C GLU A 346 7.10 -37.51 -7.87
N ASP A 347 7.94 -36.51 -7.56
CA ASP A 347 8.01 -35.22 -8.25
C ASP A 347 8.08 -35.41 -9.77
N THR A 348 6.93 -35.30 -10.43
CA THR A 348 6.87 -35.40 -11.87
C THR A 348 7.18 -34.01 -12.40
N VAL A 349 8.29 -33.88 -13.15
CA VAL A 349 8.71 -32.61 -13.73
C VAL A 349 7.67 -32.17 -14.76
N ILE A 350 6.98 -31.07 -14.47
CA ILE A 350 6.03 -30.44 -15.39
C ILE A 350 6.78 -29.31 -16.11
N ASP A 351 6.44 -29.11 -17.38
CA ASP A 351 6.92 -27.98 -18.14
C ASP A 351 6.16 -26.71 -17.73
N ASP A 352 6.68 -26.03 -16.71
CA ASP A 352 6.11 -24.79 -16.18
C ASP A 352 5.97 -23.70 -17.26
N ALA A 353 6.91 -23.64 -18.21
CA ALA A 353 6.87 -22.66 -19.30
C ALA A 353 5.68 -22.96 -20.25
N ALA A 354 5.50 -24.23 -20.64
CA ALA A 354 4.36 -24.64 -21.45
C ALA A 354 3.01 -24.39 -20.74
N LEU A 355 2.96 -24.52 -19.41
CA LEU A 355 1.76 -24.21 -18.64
C LEU A 355 1.47 -22.70 -18.62
N VAL A 356 2.48 -21.84 -18.43
CA VAL A 356 2.33 -20.37 -18.51
C VAL A 356 1.85 -19.95 -19.91
N GLU A 357 2.44 -20.50 -20.97
CA GLU A 357 2.00 -20.26 -22.35
C GLU A 357 0.54 -20.67 -22.56
N GLN A 358 0.13 -21.80 -22.00
CA GLN A 358 -1.26 -22.25 -22.07
C GLN A 358 -2.21 -21.32 -21.29
N ILE A 359 -1.83 -20.85 -20.10
CA ILE A 359 -2.63 -19.88 -19.33
C ILE A 359 -2.85 -18.59 -20.14
N LEU A 360 -1.86 -18.18 -20.93
CA LEU A 360 -1.94 -17.04 -21.84
C LEU A 360 -2.72 -17.30 -23.13
N ALA A 361 -3.04 -18.55 -23.47
CA ALA A 361 -3.69 -18.92 -24.72
C ALA A 361 -5.21 -18.65 -24.72
N ASP A 362 -5.81 -18.65 -25.92
CA ASP A 362 -7.27 -18.52 -26.13
C ASP A 362 -7.98 -19.89 -26.05
N ASP A 363 -7.71 -20.66 -24.99
CA ASP A 363 -8.37 -21.95 -24.73
C ASP A 363 -8.49 -22.22 -23.22
N ALA A 364 -9.55 -21.66 -22.62
CA ALA A 364 -9.79 -21.76 -21.19
C ALA A 364 -9.95 -23.21 -20.70
N LEU A 365 -10.60 -24.09 -21.48
CA LEU A 365 -10.86 -25.46 -21.03
C LEU A 365 -9.58 -26.29 -20.99
N LYS A 366 -8.72 -26.13 -22.00
CA LYS A 366 -7.40 -26.76 -21.99
C LYS A 366 -6.55 -26.25 -20.84
N THR A 367 -6.59 -24.95 -20.55
CA THR A 367 -5.92 -24.37 -19.38
C THR A 367 -6.38 -25.02 -18.07
N VAL A 368 -7.70 -25.13 -17.86
CA VAL A 368 -8.26 -25.78 -16.66
C VAL A 368 -7.78 -27.23 -16.53
N ASN A 369 -7.80 -28.00 -17.61
CA ASN A 369 -7.35 -29.39 -17.59
C ASN A 369 -5.85 -29.51 -17.30
N MET A 370 -5.00 -28.69 -17.94
CA MET A 370 -3.56 -28.72 -17.71
C MET A 370 -3.19 -28.33 -16.26
N MET A 371 -3.90 -27.34 -15.69
CA MET A 371 -3.73 -26.97 -14.29
C MET A 371 -4.17 -28.09 -13.33
N LEU A 372 -5.28 -28.78 -13.65
CA LEU A 372 -5.74 -29.93 -12.87
C LEU A 372 -4.72 -31.09 -12.92
N ASP A 373 -4.23 -31.41 -14.12
CA ASP A 373 -3.23 -32.45 -14.33
C ASP A 373 -1.92 -32.11 -13.62
N ALA A 374 -1.56 -30.82 -13.53
CA ALA A 374 -0.41 -30.37 -12.77
C ALA A 374 -0.55 -30.67 -11.26
N LEU A 375 -1.70 -30.36 -10.67
CA LEU A 375 -1.99 -30.71 -9.27
C LEU A 375 -1.99 -32.23 -9.06
N LYS A 376 -2.58 -32.98 -9.99
CA LYS A 376 -2.59 -34.47 -9.96
C LYS A 376 -1.19 -35.07 -10.07
N SER A 377 -0.25 -34.34 -10.65
CA SER A 377 1.15 -34.78 -10.81
C SER A 377 2.06 -34.29 -9.67
N GLY A 378 1.49 -33.65 -8.64
CA GLY A 378 2.20 -33.24 -7.42
C GLY A 378 2.64 -31.78 -7.36
N VAL A 379 2.36 -30.95 -8.36
CA VAL A 379 2.67 -29.51 -8.28
C VAL A 379 1.88 -28.86 -7.15
N SER A 380 2.58 -28.09 -6.31
CA SER A 380 1.95 -27.43 -5.17
C SER A 380 0.98 -26.32 -5.63
N PRO A 381 -0.13 -26.09 -4.91
CA PRO A 381 -1.03 -24.96 -5.19
C PRO A 381 -0.31 -23.60 -5.22
N ALA A 382 0.68 -23.40 -4.35
CA ALA A 382 1.47 -22.18 -4.31
C ALA A 382 2.31 -21.97 -5.58
N ARG A 383 2.97 -23.03 -6.09
CA ARG A 383 3.69 -22.95 -7.38
C ARG A 383 2.73 -22.66 -8.53
N LEU A 384 1.58 -23.34 -8.58
CA LEU A 384 0.58 -23.07 -9.61
C LEU A 384 0.07 -21.62 -9.57
N ALA A 385 -0.14 -21.06 -8.37
CA ALA A 385 -0.50 -19.65 -8.19
C ALA A 385 0.60 -18.69 -8.67
N GLN A 386 1.87 -19.01 -8.39
CA GLN A 386 3.03 -18.25 -8.87
C GLN A 386 3.08 -18.20 -10.41
N LEU A 387 2.79 -19.32 -11.08
CA LEU A 387 2.72 -19.38 -12.56
C LEU A 387 1.56 -18.56 -13.12
N VAL A 388 0.39 -18.55 -12.45
CA VAL A 388 -0.74 -17.68 -12.82
C VAL A 388 -0.40 -16.20 -12.60
N ALA A 389 0.33 -15.85 -11.53
CA ALA A 389 0.79 -14.49 -11.29
C ALA A 389 1.78 -14.03 -12.38
N LEU A 390 2.70 -14.90 -12.80
CA LEU A 390 3.58 -14.64 -13.95
C LEU A 390 2.78 -14.42 -15.24
N ALA A 391 1.80 -15.28 -15.55
CA ALA A 391 0.95 -15.09 -16.73
C ALA A 391 0.16 -13.77 -16.67
N ALA A 392 -0.32 -13.37 -15.50
CA ALA A 392 -0.98 -12.08 -15.31
C ALA A 392 -0.01 -10.90 -15.52
N ALA A 393 1.23 -10.99 -15.01
CA ALA A 393 2.26 -9.99 -15.26
C ALA A 393 2.65 -9.90 -16.75
N GLU A 394 2.70 -11.03 -17.46
CA GLU A 394 2.91 -11.07 -18.91
C GLU A 394 1.85 -10.25 -19.66
N ARG A 395 0.57 -10.31 -19.25
CA ARG A 395 -0.51 -9.49 -19.83
C ARG A 395 -0.21 -7.99 -19.75
N ILE A 396 0.30 -7.54 -18.61
CA ILE A 396 0.68 -6.14 -18.37
C ILE A 396 1.92 -5.78 -19.20
N SER A 397 2.93 -6.65 -19.21
CA SER A 397 4.17 -6.44 -19.97
C SER A 397 3.93 -6.30 -21.48
N ARG A 398 2.89 -6.97 -21.99
CA ARG A 398 2.46 -6.98 -23.40
C ARG A 398 1.25 -6.10 -23.69
N PHE A 399 0.79 -5.30 -22.72
CA PHE A 399 -0.39 -4.45 -22.87
C PHE A 399 -0.16 -3.35 -23.91
N HIS A 400 -1.11 -3.17 -24.84
CA HIS A 400 -0.99 -2.19 -25.91
C HIS A 400 -1.47 -0.80 -25.47
N VAL A 401 -0.65 0.24 -25.66
CA VAL A 401 -0.96 1.63 -25.22
C VAL A 401 -2.13 2.29 -25.96
N GLN A 402 -2.66 1.65 -27.00
CA GLN A 402 -3.84 2.11 -27.74
C GLN A 402 -5.17 1.64 -27.12
N ASN A 403 -5.14 0.69 -26.18
CA ASN A 403 -6.31 0.31 -25.40
C ASN A 403 -6.86 1.53 -24.62
N ASP A 404 -8.09 1.41 -24.11
CA ASP A 404 -8.61 2.44 -23.22
C ASP A 404 -7.77 2.50 -21.94
N PHE A 405 -7.66 3.68 -21.35
CA PHE A 405 -6.81 3.86 -20.19
C PHE A 405 -7.27 3.01 -19.00
N ARG A 406 -8.58 2.81 -18.84
CA ARG A 406 -9.14 1.99 -17.75
C ARG A 406 -8.81 0.51 -17.90
N ASP A 407 -8.49 0.05 -19.11
CA ASP A 407 -8.15 -1.35 -19.35
C ASP A 407 -6.83 -1.76 -18.68
N TRP A 408 -5.95 -0.79 -18.34
CA TRP A 408 -4.78 -1.05 -17.49
C TRP A 408 -5.18 -1.56 -16.10
N ILE A 409 -6.27 -1.03 -15.55
CA ILE A 409 -6.78 -1.44 -14.22
C ILE A 409 -7.32 -2.87 -14.30
N THR A 410 -7.92 -3.26 -15.43
CA THR A 410 -8.45 -4.62 -15.63
C THR A 410 -7.34 -5.67 -15.55
N VAL A 411 -6.28 -5.54 -16.34
CA VAL A 411 -5.14 -6.50 -16.29
C VAL A 411 -4.43 -6.49 -14.94
N LEU A 412 -4.44 -5.34 -14.26
CA LEU A 412 -3.87 -5.24 -12.94
C LEU A 412 -4.70 -5.98 -11.89
N HIS A 413 -6.04 -5.87 -11.89
CA HIS A 413 -6.90 -6.62 -10.95
C HIS A 413 -6.61 -8.12 -11.03
N THR A 414 -6.37 -8.64 -12.22
CA THR A 414 -5.95 -10.03 -12.42
C THR A 414 -4.60 -10.30 -11.78
N PHE A 415 -3.60 -9.43 -11.98
CA PHE A 415 -2.26 -9.60 -11.41
C PHE A 415 -2.24 -9.51 -9.88
N THR A 416 -2.89 -8.50 -9.29
CA THR A 416 -2.90 -8.31 -7.83
C THR A 416 -3.69 -9.40 -7.13
N HIS A 417 -4.78 -9.90 -7.74
CA HIS A 417 -5.45 -11.11 -7.25
C HIS A 417 -4.54 -12.33 -7.31
N ALA A 418 -3.86 -12.57 -8.43
CA ALA A 418 -2.99 -13.74 -8.59
C ALA A 418 -1.82 -13.71 -7.57
N HIS A 419 -1.21 -12.54 -7.37
CA HIS A 419 -0.23 -12.29 -6.31
C HIS A 419 -0.81 -12.59 -4.91
N ALA A 420 -1.98 -12.02 -4.58
CA ALA A 420 -2.60 -12.25 -3.29
C ALA A 420 -2.96 -13.72 -3.03
N VAL A 421 -3.35 -14.46 -4.08
CA VAL A 421 -3.57 -15.92 -4.02
C VAL A 421 -2.28 -16.67 -3.76
N HIS A 422 -1.21 -16.32 -4.46
CA HIS A 422 0.10 -16.94 -4.27
C HIS A 422 0.59 -16.75 -2.83
N GLU A 423 0.55 -15.52 -2.32
CA GLU A 423 0.92 -15.20 -0.94
C GLU A 423 0.03 -15.89 0.09
N SER A 424 -1.27 -15.97 -0.17
CA SER A 424 -2.20 -16.69 0.72
C SER A 424 -1.91 -18.19 0.77
N LEU A 425 -1.61 -18.83 -0.36
CA LEU A 425 -1.31 -20.26 -0.44
C LEU A 425 0.04 -20.62 0.15
N ARG A 426 1.01 -19.69 0.14
CA ARG A 426 2.27 -19.83 0.88
C ARG A 426 2.05 -19.86 2.39
N ARG A 427 1.03 -19.16 2.89
CA ARG A 427 0.65 -19.19 4.31
C ARG A 427 -0.17 -20.41 4.68
N SER A 428 -1.12 -20.83 3.85
CA SER A 428 -1.86 -22.08 4.08
C SER A 428 -2.46 -22.68 2.80
N PRO A 429 -2.08 -23.92 2.43
CA PRO A 429 -2.57 -24.56 1.22
C PRO A 429 -3.83 -25.40 1.48
N THR A 430 -5.01 -24.77 1.49
CA THR A 430 -6.29 -25.50 1.59
C THR A 430 -6.87 -25.80 0.20
N PRO A 431 -7.67 -26.89 0.05
CA PRO A 431 -8.42 -27.16 -1.17
C PRO A 431 -9.33 -25.98 -1.56
N GLU A 432 -9.96 -25.33 -0.59
CA GLU A 432 -10.86 -24.22 -0.80
C GLU A 432 -10.14 -22.97 -1.32
N LEU A 433 -8.97 -22.65 -0.79
CA LEU A 433 -8.16 -21.52 -1.28
C LEU A 433 -7.57 -21.81 -2.66
N THR A 434 -7.21 -23.07 -2.95
CA THR A 434 -6.68 -23.49 -4.25
C THR A 434 -7.63 -23.17 -5.41
N ARG A 435 -8.95 -23.07 -5.17
CA ARG A 435 -9.94 -22.62 -6.16
C ARG A 435 -9.60 -21.24 -6.75
N ALA A 436 -9.04 -20.35 -5.93
CA ALA A 436 -8.71 -18.98 -6.32
C ALA A 436 -7.61 -18.91 -7.40
N VAL A 437 -6.77 -19.95 -7.51
CA VAL A 437 -5.77 -20.09 -8.57
C VAL A 437 -6.46 -20.22 -9.93
N PHE A 438 -7.48 -21.06 -10.00
CA PHE A 438 -8.29 -21.23 -11.20
C PHE A 438 -9.12 -19.98 -11.52
N HIS A 439 -9.62 -19.28 -10.50
CA HIS A 439 -10.28 -17.98 -10.70
C HIS A 439 -9.33 -16.97 -11.37
N GLY A 440 -8.08 -16.87 -10.89
CA GLY A 440 -7.05 -16.03 -11.48
C GLY A 440 -6.75 -16.41 -12.93
N ALA A 441 -6.56 -17.70 -13.21
CA ALA A 441 -6.30 -18.18 -14.57
C ALA A 441 -7.44 -17.86 -15.55
N MET A 442 -8.70 -17.97 -15.12
CA MET A 442 -9.85 -17.57 -15.94
C MET A 442 -9.90 -16.06 -16.16
N SER A 443 -9.51 -15.26 -15.18
CA SER A 443 -9.36 -13.81 -15.37
C SER A 443 -8.27 -13.48 -16.39
N VAL A 444 -7.11 -14.16 -16.35
CA VAL A 444 -6.04 -14.03 -17.36
C VAL A 444 -6.53 -14.38 -18.77
N TYR A 445 -7.39 -15.39 -18.89
CA TYR A 445 -8.05 -15.73 -20.17
C TYR A 445 -9.03 -14.64 -20.60
N LEU A 446 -9.86 -14.09 -19.70
CA LEU A 446 -10.80 -13.02 -20.05
C LEU A 446 -10.09 -11.75 -20.52
N ASP A 447 -8.90 -11.48 -19.99
CA ASP A 447 -8.06 -10.32 -20.35
C ASP A 447 -7.34 -10.47 -21.70
N ARG A 448 -7.37 -11.64 -22.34
CA ARG A 448 -6.58 -11.95 -23.55
C ARG A 448 -6.72 -10.94 -24.69
N PHE A 449 -7.91 -10.34 -24.85
CA PHE A 449 -8.18 -9.38 -25.93
C PHE A 449 -7.39 -8.08 -25.78
N LEU A 450 -6.96 -7.74 -24.56
CA LEU A 450 -6.16 -6.56 -24.27
C LEU A 450 -4.71 -6.67 -24.78
N ASN A 451 -4.32 -7.85 -25.29
CA ASN A 451 -3.06 -8.10 -25.97
C ASN A 451 -3.26 -8.52 -27.44
N THR A 452 -4.32 -8.04 -28.10
CA THR A 452 -4.56 -8.32 -29.52
C THR A 452 -4.62 -7.00 -30.33
N PRO A 453 -3.53 -6.58 -31.00
CA PRO A 453 -2.21 -7.21 -31.02
C PRO A 453 -1.41 -6.98 -29.73
N SER A 454 -0.46 -7.86 -29.45
CA SER A 454 0.37 -7.78 -28.25
C SER A 454 1.48 -6.75 -28.46
N ALA A 455 1.72 -5.88 -27.47
CA ALA A 455 2.90 -5.03 -27.50
C ALA A 455 4.17 -5.88 -27.47
N ARG A 456 5.16 -5.52 -28.32
CA ARG A 456 6.44 -6.24 -28.37
C ARG A 456 7.22 -6.02 -27.08
N ARG A 457 7.79 -7.11 -26.56
CA ARG A 457 8.77 -7.04 -25.46
C ARG A 457 10.02 -6.32 -25.98
N PRO A 458 10.59 -5.37 -25.23
CA PRO A 458 11.86 -4.75 -25.62
C PRO A 458 13.00 -5.78 -25.56
N GLU A 459 13.85 -5.77 -26.59
CA GLU A 459 15.11 -6.52 -26.61
C GLU A 459 16.27 -5.59 -26.17
N PRO A 460 17.24 -6.11 -25.41
CA PRO A 460 18.37 -5.31 -24.94
C PRO A 460 19.25 -4.83 -26.08
N LYS A 461 19.76 -3.61 -25.96
CA LYS A 461 20.68 -2.96 -26.91
C LYS A 461 21.97 -2.53 -26.23
N ASP A 462 23.05 -2.61 -26.99
CA ASP A 462 24.40 -2.19 -26.58
C ASP A 462 24.79 -2.80 -25.22
N VAL A 463 24.68 -4.12 -25.09
CA VAL A 463 24.87 -4.89 -23.84
C VAL A 463 26.25 -4.67 -23.21
N GLU A 464 27.26 -4.37 -24.03
CA GLU A 464 28.64 -4.10 -23.59
C GLU A 464 28.87 -2.67 -23.05
N ALA A 465 27.87 -1.79 -23.14
CA ALA A 465 27.98 -0.43 -22.60
C ALA A 465 27.77 -0.41 -21.08
N GLU A 466 28.18 0.67 -20.42
CA GLU A 466 27.91 0.84 -18.99
C GLU A 466 26.40 1.07 -18.72
N PRO A 467 25.88 0.66 -17.55
CA PRO A 467 24.51 0.96 -17.14
C PRO A 467 24.22 2.46 -17.16
N GLN A 468 23.05 2.82 -17.65
CA GLN A 468 22.56 4.20 -17.67
C GLN A 468 22.36 4.74 -16.25
N ASN A 469 22.36 6.07 -16.09
CA ASN A 469 22.09 6.69 -14.80
C ASN A 469 20.59 6.56 -14.44
N PRO A 470 20.22 5.98 -13.30
CA PRO A 470 18.81 5.85 -12.89
C PRO A 470 18.01 7.15 -12.84
N SER A 471 18.65 8.31 -12.70
CA SER A 471 17.95 9.60 -12.78
C SER A 471 17.30 9.84 -14.15
N GLU A 472 17.84 9.26 -15.22
CA GLU A 472 17.26 9.35 -16.58
C GLU A 472 15.87 8.72 -16.63
N LEU A 473 15.66 7.60 -15.93
CA LEU A 473 14.34 6.96 -15.84
C LEU A 473 13.33 7.89 -15.16
N LEU A 474 13.74 8.57 -14.09
CA LEU A 474 12.91 9.56 -13.40
C LEU A 474 12.55 10.75 -14.30
N GLU A 475 13.48 11.19 -15.16
CA GLU A 475 13.23 12.24 -16.14
C GLU A 475 12.26 11.79 -17.25
N MET A 476 12.38 10.54 -17.72
CA MET A 476 11.42 9.97 -18.67
C MET A 476 10.01 9.92 -18.08
N MET A 477 9.90 9.51 -16.82
CA MET A 477 8.62 9.43 -16.09
C MET A 477 7.98 10.81 -15.81
N ASN A 478 8.67 11.93 -16.08
CA ASN A 478 8.09 13.28 -16.07
C ASN A 478 7.45 13.67 -17.42
N GLN A 479 7.52 12.80 -18.42
CA GLN A 479 6.96 13.01 -19.75
C GLN A 479 5.82 12.00 -19.98
N GLN A 480 4.71 12.48 -20.55
CA GLN A 480 3.55 11.61 -20.77
C GLN A 480 3.85 10.51 -21.79
N GLN A 481 3.31 9.32 -21.53
CA GLN A 481 3.28 8.18 -22.45
C GLN A 481 4.66 7.64 -22.86
N GLN A 482 5.66 7.70 -21.97
CA GLN A 482 6.99 7.10 -22.21
C GLN A 482 7.03 5.58 -21.95
N VAL A 483 5.94 4.86 -22.21
CA VAL A 483 5.78 3.43 -21.84
C VAL A 483 6.84 2.56 -22.52
N ALA A 484 7.04 2.71 -23.83
CA ALA A 484 7.99 1.89 -24.58
C ALA A 484 9.45 2.30 -24.29
N GLN A 485 9.70 3.60 -24.12
CA GLN A 485 11.01 4.15 -23.82
C GLN A 485 11.49 3.70 -22.44
N SER A 486 10.66 3.83 -21.41
CA SER A 486 10.97 3.39 -20.04
C SER A 486 11.18 1.88 -19.98
N ALA A 487 10.34 1.09 -20.66
CA ALA A 487 10.50 -0.37 -20.71
C ALA A 487 11.82 -0.79 -21.38
N ARG A 488 12.22 -0.13 -22.47
CA ARG A 488 13.52 -0.38 -23.09
C ARG A 488 14.67 0.05 -22.18
N TRP A 489 14.56 1.21 -21.53
CA TRP A 489 15.59 1.71 -20.63
C TRP A 489 15.90 0.71 -19.52
N VAL A 490 14.89 0.12 -18.88
CA VAL A 490 15.11 -0.86 -17.79
C VAL A 490 15.72 -2.17 -18.28
N VAL A 491 15.35 -2.65 -19.46
CA VAL A 491 15.95 -3.84 -20.07
C VAL A 491 17.43 -3.59 -20.42
N ASP A 492 17.73 -2.45 -21.03
CA ASP A 492 19.11 -2.06 -21.34
C ASP A 492 19.94 -1.89 -20.05
N TYR A 493 19.38 -1.26 -19.01
CA TYR A 493 20.05 -1.06 -17.72
C TYR A 493 20.42 -2.39 -17.07
N LEU A 494 19.51 -3.37 -17.05
CA LEU A 494 19.76 -4.69 -16.47
C LEU A 494 20.75 -5.49 -17.32
N ALA A 495 20.60 -5.48 -18.65
CA ALA A 495 21.49 -6.21 -19.55
C ALA A 495 22.95 -5.73 -19.47
N ARG A 496 23.15 -4.45 -19.14
CA ARG A 496 24.47 -3.83 -18.95
C ARG A 496 25.06 -4.04 -17.55
N GLY A 497 24.41 -4.83 -16.69
CA GLY A 497 24.88 -5.13 -15.34
C GLY A 497 24.43 -4.13 -14.27
N GLY A 498 23.40 -3.33 -14.53
CA GLY A 498 22.83 -2.41 -13.56
C GLY A 498 22.24 -3.12 -12.33
N GLU A 499 22.44 -2.55 -11.15
CA GLU A 499 21.99 -3.15 -9.90
C GLU A 499 20.47 -3.03 -9.72
N LYS A 500 19.81 -4.17 -9.44
CA LYS A 500 18.35 -4.24 -9.25
C LYS A 500 17.85 -3.41 -8.07
N ASN A 501 18.58 -3.39 -6.95
CA ASN A 501 18.17 -2.62 -5.77
C ASN A 501 18.12 -1.11 -6.05
N ILE A 502 19.06 -0.60 -6.84
CA ILE A 502 19.06 0.80 -7.28
C ILE A 502 17.86 1.06 -8.20
N LEU A 503 17.55 0.12 -9.11
CA LEU A 503 16.38 0.21 -9.98
C LEU A 503 15.06 0.20 -9.18
N PHE A 504 14.91 -0.69 -8.21
CA PHE A 504 13.72 -0.78 -7.36
C PHE A 504 13.51 0.48 -6.53
N ASN A 505 14.57 1.03 -5.94
CA ASN A 505 14.53 2.33 -5.28
C ASN A 505 14.06 3.43 -6.26
N THR A 506 14.58 3.41 -7.49
CA THR A 506 14.24 4.40 -8.53
C THR A 506 12.78 4.30 -8.97
N LEU A 507 12.27 3.09 -9.22
CA LEU A 507 10.87 2.84 -9.55
C LEU A 507 9.95 3.22 -8.37
N GLY A 508 10.39 2.98 -7.13
CA GLY A 508 9.71 3.44 -5.93
C GLY A 508 9.60 4.96 -5.88
N HIS A 509 10.68 5.69 -6.14
CA HIS A 509 10.65 7.15 -6.25
C HIS A 509 9.79 7.64 -7.43
N ALA A 510 9.75 6.90 -8.54
CA ALA A 510 8.88 7.22 -9.67
C ALA A 510 7.39 7.16 -9.28
N LEU A 511 6.99 6.17 -8.47
CA LEU A 511 5.66 6.06 -7.89
C LEU A 511 5.38 7.15 -6.83
N LEU A 512 6.26 7.25 -5.83
CA LEU A 512 5.98 7.97 -4.59
C LEU A 512 5.95 9.50 -4.72
N ARG A 513 6.48 10.03 -5.83
CA ARG A 513 6.43 11.45 -6.18
C ARG A 513 5.13 11.88 -6.88
N GLU A 514 4.29 10.92 -7.27
CA GLU A 514 3.00 11.18 -7.93
C GLU A 514 1.86 11.18 -6.90
N ASP A 515 0.77 11.89 -7.22
CA ASP A 515 -0.55 11.67 -6.61
C ASP A 515 -1.19 10.41 -7.23
N ALA A 516 -0.53 9.27 -7.07
CA ALA A 516 -0.86 8.03 -7.75
C ALA A 516 -2.22 7.47 -7.31
N GLU A 517 -2.87 6.76 -8.23
CA GLU A 517 -4.09 6.03 -7.94
C GLU A 517 -3.76 4.72 -7.20
N PHE A 518 -4.69 4.26 -6.34
CA PHE A 518 -4.59 3.09 -5.46
C PHE A 518 -3.89 1.88 -6.09
N HIS A 519 -4.29 1.52 -7.30
CA HIS A 519 -3.82 0.36 -8.04
C HIS A 519 -2.32 0.42 -8.37
N THR A 520 -1.77 1.62 -8.54
CA THR A 520 -0.35 1.83 -8.83
C THR A 520 0.54 1.37 -7.67
N PHE A 521 0.07 1.52 -6.43
CA PHE A 521 0.76 1.05 -5.24
C PHE A 521 0.75 -0.48 -5.14
N GLN A 522 -0.39 -1.11 -5.45
CA GLN A 522 -0.49 -2.57 -5.51
C GLN A 522 0.41 -3.13 -6.61
N MET A 523 0.44 -2.51 -7.79
CA MET A 523 1.29 -2.95 -8.90
C MET A 523 2.76 -2.96 -8.52
N PHE A 524 3.23 -1.89 -7.87
CA PHE A 524 4.62 -1.80 -7.43
C PHE A 524 4.95 -2.87 -6.41
N GLU A 525 4.14 -3.01 -5.36
CA GLU A 525 4.41 -3.98 -4.31
C GLU A 525 4.34 -5.43 -4.80
N ALA A 526 3.27 -5.81 -5.50
CA ALA A 526 3.12 -7.17 -6.02
C ALA A 526 4.27 -7.54 -6.95
N ALA A 527 4.73 -6.63 -7.81
CA ALA A 527 5.87 -6.89 -8.69
C ALA A 527 7.19 -7.08 -7.92
N MET A 528 7.43 -6.31 -6.85
CA MET A 528 8.63 -6.47 -6.04
C MET A 528 8.63 -7.80 -5.27
N VAL A 529 7.50 -8.16 -4.66
CA VAL A 529 7.37 -9.39 -3.87
C VAL A 529 7.44 -10.63 -4.77
N GLU A 530 6.70 -10.66 -5.88
CA GLU A 530 6.79 -11.76 -6.83
C GLU A 530 8.20 -11.90 -7.41
N HIS A 531 8.91 -10.79 -7.67
CA HIS A 531 10.27 -10.84 -8.18
C HIS A 531 11.19 -11.55 -7.20
N GLU A 532 11.13 -11.23 -5.91
CA GLU A 532 11.90 -11.93 -4.86
C GLU A 532 11.58 -13.43 -4.81
N HIS A 533 10.33 -13.82 -5.02
CA HIS A 533 9.96 -15.24 -5.03
C HIS A 533 10.59 -16.01 -6.19
N TRP A 534 10.82 -15.34 -7.32
CA TRP A 534 11.54 -15.92 -8.45
C TRP A 534 13.07 -15.86 -8.31
N GLU A 535 13.63 -15.17 -7.31
CA GLU A 535 15.08 -15.19 -7.03
C GLU A 535 15.54 -16.46 -6.30
N ILE A 536 14.58 -17.26 -5.79
CA ILE A 536 14.86 -18.47 -5.00
C ILE A 536 15.37 -19.62 -5.89
N GLU A 537 15.03 -19.62 -7.17
CA GLU A 537 15.44 -20.63 -8.15
C GLU A 537 16.26 -20.02 -9.29
N ASP A 538 17.18 -20.81 -9.84
CA ASP A 538 18.01 -20.44 -10.99
C ASP A 538 17.55 -21.25 -12.21
N SER A 539 16.57 -20.70 -12.93
CA SER A 539 15.98 -21.31 -14.14
C SER A 539 15.77 -20.26 -15.22
N GLU A 540 15.69 -20.69 -16.49
CA GLU A 540 15.36 -19.77 -17.60
C GLU A 540 14.00 -19.11 -17.40
N LEU A 541 13.02 -19.87 -16.90
CA LEU A 541 11.69 -19.35 -16.56
C LEU A 541 11.75 -18.32 -15.44
N ALA A 542 12.54 -18.55 -14.39
CA ALA A 542 12.68 -17.61 -13.29
C ALA A 542 13.36 -16.31 -13.73
N SER A 543 14.41 -16.40 -14.55
CA SER A 543 15.05 -15.23 -15.15
C SER A 543 14.07 -14.43 -16.01
N HIS A 544 13.27 -15.13 -16.82
CA HIS A 544 12.20 -14.52 -17.62
C HIS A 544 11.15 -13.84 -16.74
N ALA A 545 10.70 -14.51 -15.67
CA ALA A 545 9.70 -14.01 -14.74
C ALA A 545 10.16 -12.73 -14.03
N GLN A 546 11.39 -12.73 -13.51
CA GLN A 546 12.00 -11.55 -12.89
C GLN A 546 12.03 -10.36 -13.84
N GLU A 547 12.47 -10.56 -15.09
CA GLU A 547 12.47 -9.50 -16.10
C GLU A 547 11.04 -9.05 -16.44
N THR A 548 10.08 -9.97 -16.56
CA THR A 548 8.67 -9.66 -16.85
C THR A 548 8.05 -8.76 -15.80
N LEU A 549 8.28 -9.04 -14.52
CA LEU A 549 7.74 -8.26 -13.41
C LEU A 549 8.30 -6.83 -13.43
N ILE A 550 9.59 -6.67 -13.72
CA ILE A 550 10.25 -5.36 -13.87
C ILE A 550 9.68 -4.59 -15.07
N ILE A 551 9.51 -5.24 -16.21
CA ILE A 551 8.92 -4.62 -17.40
C ILE A 551 7.47 -4.22 -17.11
N ALA A 552 6.68 -5.10 -16.50
CA ALA A 552 5.27 -4.87 -16.18
C ALA A 552 5.11 -3.64 -15.27
N VAL A 553 5.83 -3.56 -14.15
CA VAL A 553 5.73 -2.42 -13.23
C VAL A 553 6.22 -1.13 -13.91
N THR A 554 7.32 -1.20 -14.67
CA THR A 554 7.86 -0.02 -15.38
C THR A 554 6.87 0.53 -16.39
N ARG A 555 6.25 -0.35 -17.19
CA ARG A 555 5.24 0.03 -18.18
C ARG A 555 4.00 0.60 -17.53
N TYR A 556 3.53 -0.02 -16.44
CA TYR A 556 2.38 0.46 -15.70
C TYR A 556 2.63 1.87 -15.14
N LEU A 557 3.75 2.08 -14.45
CA LEU A 557 4.15 3.40 -13.93
C LEU A 557 4.25 4.45 -15.06
N ALA A 558 4.93 4.13 -16.16
CA ALA A 558 5.08 5.03 -17.30
C ALA A 558 3.76 5.32 -18.04
N GLY A 559 2.78 4.40 -17.94
CA GLY A 559 1.44 4.60 -18.45
C GLY A 559 0.64 5.62 -17.63
N HIS A 560 0.90 5.68 -16.32
CA HIS A 560 0.16 6.49 -15.35
C HIS A 560 0.88 7.80 -14.96
N ALA A 561 2.16 7.96 -15.31
CA ALA A 561 2.99 9.12 -14.97
C ALA A 561 3.43 9.97 -16.19
N PRO A 562 3.54 11.30 -16.03
CA PRO A 562 2.84 12.09 -15.01
C PRO A 562 1.34 12.09 -15.31
N THR A 563 0.50 12.34 -14.30
CA THR A 563 -0.98 12.31 -14.32
C THR A 563 -1.61 12.05 -15.69
N ALA A 564 -2.15 10.84 -15.87
CA ALA A 564 -2.71 10.41 -17.14
C ALA A 564 -3.90 11.28 -17.61
N ARG A 565 -3.99 11.49 -18.92
CA ARG A 565 -5.09 12.20 -19.59
C ARG A 565 -6.16 11.22 -20.09
N GLU A 566 -6.76 10.48 -19.16
CA GLU A 566 -7.80 9.47 -19.46
C GLU A 566 -8.96 10.04 -20.27
N LEU A 567 -9.63 11.09 -19.78
CA LEU A 567 -10.83 11.63 -20.44
C LEU A 567 -10.58 12.10 -21.88
N PRO A 568 -9.50 12.87 -22.18
CA PRO A 568 -9.14 13.18 -23.56
C PRO A 568 -8.81 11.95 -24.41
N HIS A 569 -8.20 10.90 -23.83
CA HIS A 569 -7.86 9.67 -24.56
C HIS A 569 -9.12 8.91 -24.97
N THR A 570 -10.07 8.69 -24.05
CA THR A 570 -11.37 8.07 -24.36
C THR A 570 -12.13 8.91 -25.40
N ALA A 571 -12.10 10.24 -25.30
CA ALA A 571 -12.69 11.12 -26.31
C ALA A 571 -12.03 10.96 -27.68
N LYS A 572 -10.70 10.82 -27.74
CA LYS A 572 -9.96 10.56 -28.98
C LYS A 572 -10.34 9.21 -29.57
N ILE A 573 -10.41 8.14 -28.76
CA ILE A 573 -10.88 6.81 -29.20
C ILE A 573 -12.28 6.94 -29.82
N ALA A 574 -13.21 7.61 -29.15
CA ALA A 574 -14.57 7.81 -29.66
C ALA A 574 -14.58 8.60 -30.99
N MET A 575 -13.76 9.64 -31.13
CA MET A 575 -13.63 10.40 -32.38
C MET A 575 -13.08 9.55 -33.54
N ARG A 576 -12.08 8.69 -33.26
CA ARG A 576 -11.50 7.78 -34.26
C ARG A 576 -12.52 6.73 -34.72
N LEU A 577 -13.24 6.12 -33.77
CA LEU A 577 -14.31 5.17 -34.05
C LEU A 577 -15.44 5.80 -34.89
N HIS A 578 -15.84 7.04 -34.56
CA HIS A 578 -16.85 7.77 -35.33
C HIS A 578 -16.42 8.01 -36.79
N ARG A 579 -15.11 8.13 -37.05
CA ARG A 579 -14.53 8.29 -38.40
C ARG A 579 -14.29 6.96 -39.12
N GLY A 580 -14.53 5.83 -38.48
CA GLY A 580 -14.24 4.49 -39.03
C GLY A 580 -12.74 4.16 -39.08
N GLU A 581 -11.91 4.85 -38.31
CA GLU A 581 -10.49 4.54 -38.20
C GLU A 581 -10.27 3.21 -37.48
N LYS A 582 -9.25 2.44 -37.89
CA LYS A 582 -8.81 1.28 -37.11
C LYS A 582 -8.15 1.79 -35.83
N LEU A 583 -8.56 1.27 -34.68
CA LEU A 583 -7.92 1.63 -33.40
C LEU A 583 -6.51 1.07 -33.30
N PHE A 584 -6.35 -0.17 -33.79
CA PHE A 584 -5.11 -0.93 -33.85
C PHE A 584 -4.63 -1.03 -35.30
N GLU A 585 -3.42 -0.53 -35.55
CA GLU A 585 -2.67 -0.73 -36.79
C GLU A 585 -1.38 -1.46 -36.42
N ASP A 586 -0.95 -2.41 -37.26
CA ASP A 586 0.32 -3.11 -37.07
C ASP A 586 1.47 -2.09 -37.24
N GLU A 587 2.14 -1.72 -36.14
CA GLU A 587 3.39 -0.93 -36.16
C GLU A 587 4.63 -1.75 -36.55
#